data_AF-A0A814HM90-F1
#
_entry.id   AF-A0A814HM90-F1
#
_cell.length_a   1.000
_cell.length_b   1.000
_cell.length_c   1.000
_cell.angle_alpha   90.00
_cell.angle_beta   90.00
_cell.angle_gamma   90.00
#
_symmetry.space_group_name_H-M   'P 1'
#
loop_
_entity.id
_entity.type
_entity.pdbx_description
1 polymer ?
#
loop_
_entity_poly.entity_id
_entity_poly.type
_entity_poly.pdbx_seq_one_letter_code
_entity_poly.pdbx_strand_id
1 'polypeptide(L)'
;EISRDEVTFSNGIKENFDSIVMCTGYKIGMDFLSHDLKKEIFDPQNDAFLNLYKLVFLPKYESDIAFIGFVQPHTGGILPISEIQARWFVYLMLKKAKLPNQEKMRQEINDFKKNVENRFYKSSRHTLQVDPLLYNDEISSFFGAKPNLIKNPALAWRIMFTSCGSAQWRINGPDALPEAVEIVKSVPIPPMNTFTAGLCFFTAIFFILVLYLFPIFVPVLAFILFYWFLF
;
A
#
# COMPACT_ATOMS: atom_id res chain seq x y z
N GLU A 1 -20.11 29.54 12.76
CA GLU A 1 -19.62 30.54 13.74
C GLU A 1 -20.05 30.09 15.13
N ILE A 2 -19.23 30.35 16.16
CA ILE A 2 -19.57 30.00 17.55
C ILE A 2 -19.61 31.32 18.33
N SER A 3 -20.75 31.65 18.92
CA SER A 3 -20.95 32.88 19.69
C SER A 3 -21.62 32.55 21.03
N ARG A 4 -20.84 32.66 22.12
CA ARG A 4 -21.24 32.28 23.49
C ARG A 4 -21.83 30.87 23.56
N ASP A 5 -23.15 30.76 23.52
CA ASP A 5 -23.97 29.55 23.63
C ASP A 5 -24.54 29.10 22.28
N GLU A 6 -24.53 29.95 21.25
CA GLU A 6 -25.11 29.69 19.94
C GLU A 6 -24.06 29.26 18.91
N VAL A 7 -24.37 28.20 18.15
CA VAL A 7 -23.61 27.75 16.98
C VAL A 7 -24.41 28.03 15.71
N THR A 8 -23.82 28.80 14.79
CA THR A 8 -24.35 29.03 13.45
C THR A 8 -23.71 28.06 12.45
N PHE A 9 -24.52 27.20 11.84
CA PHE A 9 -24.13 26.23 10.82
C PHE A 9 -24.04 26.87 9.43
N SER A 10 -23.40 26.17 8.48
CA SER A 10 -23.17 26.68 7.11
C SER A 10 -24.45 26.90 6.30
N ASN A 11 -25.56 26.28 6.70
CA ASN A 11 -26.89 26.48 6.11
C ASN A 11 -27.68 27.63 6.76
N GLY A 12 -27.06 28.36 7.70
CA GLY A 12 -27.68 29.49 8.42
C GLY A 12 -28.51 29.08 9.64
N ILE A 13 -28.65 27.78 9.94
CA ILE A 13 -29.33 27.32 11.16
C ILE A 13 -28.51 27.72 12.39
N LYS A 14 -29.20 28.11 13.46
CA LYS A 14 -28.65 28.56 14.73
C LYS A 14 -29.26 27.75 15.86
N GLU A 15 -28.42 27.15 16.70
CA GLU A 15 -28.85 26.36 17.85
C GLU A 15 -27.92 26.57 19.04
N ASN A 16 -28.45 26.40 20.26
CA ASN A 16 -27.70 26.57 21.49
C ASN A 16 -27.12 25.25 21.99
N PHE A 17 -25.89 25.27 22.49
CA PHE A 17 -25.19 24.10 23.01
C PHE A 17 -24.42 24.41 24.30
N ASP A 18 -24.49 23.51 25.28
CA ASP A 18 -23.76 23.64 26.55
C ASP A 18 -22.26 23.27 26.41
N SER A 19 -21.89 22.50 25.38
CA SER A 19 -20.54 21.98 25.22
C SER A 19 -20.22 21.65 23.76
N ILE A 20 -18.95 21.85 23.39
CA ILE A 20 -18.41 21.54 22.05
C ILE A 20 -17.21 20.61 22.21
N VAL A 21 -17.22 19.47 21.51
CA VAL A 21 -16.11 18.51 21.49
C VAL A 21 -15.39 18.57 20.15
N MET A 22 -14.13 19.00 20.17
CA MET A 22 -13.32 19.18 18.96
C MET A 22 -12.63 17.88 18.53
N CYS A 23 -13.29 17.10 17.68
CA CYS A 23 -12.74 15.88 17.07
C CYS A 23 -11.99 16.15 15.75
N THR A 24 -11.20 17.24 15.68
CA THR A 24 -10.58 17.75 14.45
C THR A 24 -9.26 17.07 14.06
N GLY A 25 -8.81 16.10 14.85
CA GLY A 25 -7.60 15.30 14.60
C GLY A 25 -6.38 15.78 15.38
N TYR A 26 -5.20 15.34 14.94
CA TYR A 26 -3.93 15.56 15.64
C TYR A 26 -2.88 16.11 14.68
N LYS A 27 -1.89 16.81 15.23
CA LYS A 27 -0.68 17.23 14.53
C LYS A 27 0.50 16.36 14.97
N ILE A 28 1.45 16.17 14.06
CA ILE A 28 2.69 15.45 14.36
C ILE A 28 3.63 16.41 15.07
N GLY A 29 4.03 16.07 16.29
CA GLY A 29 5.04 16.79 17.07
C GLY A 29 6.29 15.93 17.27
N MET A 30 7.47 16.54 17.20
CA MET A 30 8.76 15.89 17.45
C MET A 30 9.67 16.79 18.30
N ASP A 31 9.18 17.23 19.46
CA ASP A 31 9.85 18.27 20.26
C ASP A 31 11.12 17.81 20.97
N PHE A 32 11.35 16.50 21.00
CA PHE A 32 12.62 15.93 21.44
C PHE A 32 13.75 16.11 20.40
N LEU A 33 13.44 16.53 19.17
CA LEU A 33 14.42 16.78 18.11
C LEU A 33 14.83 18.25 18.03
N SER A 34 16.07 18.49 17.61
CA SER A 34 16.58 19.85 17.38
C SER A 34 15.78 20.59 16.30
N HIS A 35 15.79 21.92 16.35
CA HIS A 35 15.10 22.74 15.36
C HIS A 35 15.60 22.44 13.93
N ASP A 36 16.91 22.29 13.74
CA ASP A 36 17.50 22.04 12.43
C ASP A 36 17.07 20.68 11.86
N LEU A 37 16.97 19.66 12.71
CA LEU A 37 16.47 18.35 12.28
C LEU A 37 14.97 18.40 11.94
N LYS A 38 14.17 19.12 12.73
CA LYS A 38 12.74 19.34 12.42
C LYS A 38 12.56 20.03 11.06
N LYS A 39 13.38 21.03 10.72
CA LYS A 39 13.33 21.72 9.41
C LYS A 39 13.61 20.78 8.24
N GLU A 40 14.43 19.76 8.43
CA GLU A 40 14.71 18.77 7.39
C GLU A 40 13.57 17.76 7.25
N ILE A 41 12.93 17.37 8.37
CA ILE A 41 11.85 16.38 8.42
C ILE A 41 10.53 16.94 7.87
N PHE A 42 10.12 18.13 8.28
CA PHE A 42 8.83 18.69 7.89
C PHE A 42 8.96 19.42 6.54
N ASP A 43 7.96 19.27 5.68
CA ASP A 43 7.92 20.03 4.43
C ASP A 43 7.69 21.53 4.74
N PRO A 44 8.52 22.43 4.19
CA PRO A 44 8.44 23.86 4.50
C PRO A 44 7.18 24.54 3.95
N GLN A 45 6.53 23.96 2.94
CA GLN A 45 5.29 24.47 2.34
C GLN A 45 4.05 23.90 3.05
N ASN A 46 4.16 22.71 3.64
CA ASN A 46 3.06 22.05 4.35
C ASN A 46 3.60 21.08 5.42
N ASP A 47 3.58 21.52 6.68
CA ASP A 47 4.07 20.77 7.83
C ASP A 47 3.32 19.45 8.13
N ALA A 48 2.22 19.18 7.43
CA ALA A 48 1.58 17.87 7.47
C ALA A 48 2.34 16.81 6.64
N PHE A 49 3.14 17.22 5.64
CA PHE A 49 3.99 16.31 4.87
C PHE A 49 5.38 16.15 5.51
N LEU A 50 5.91 14.93 5.43
CA LEU A 50 7.24 14.59 5.90
C LEU A 50 8.18 14.33 4.72
N ASN A 51 9.40 14.87 4.77
CA ASN A 51 10.50 14.64 3.83
C ASN A 51 11.24 13.33 4.14
N LEU A 52 10.49 12.25 4.36
CA LEU A 52 11.03 10.95 4.73
C LEU A 52 10.86 9.96 3.59
N TYR A 53 11.98 9.36 3.16
CA TYR A 53 11.99 8.27 2.19
C TYR A 53 11.18 7.11 2.73
N LYS A 54 10.13 6.74 1.98
CA LYS A 54 9.13 5.74 2.38
C LYS A 54 8.54 5.98 3.78
N LEU A 55 8.49 7.22 4.25
CA LEU A 55 8.06 7.56 5.62
C LEU A 55 8.93 6.93 6.73
N VAL A 56 10.19 6.59 6.43
CA VAL A 56 11.13 5.97 7.38
C VAL A 56 12.44 6.75 7.49
N PHE A 57 13.09 7.08 6.38
CA PHE A 57 14.49 7.56 6.41
C PHE A 57 14.60 9.01 5.97
N LEU A 58 15.41 9.80 6.68
CA LEU A 58 15.73 11.16 6.25
C LEU A 58 16.91 11.11 5.28
N PRO A 59 16.80 11.58 4.01
CA PRO A 59 17.82 11.33 2.99
C PRO A 59 19.24 11.75 3.37
N LYS A 60 19.36 12.83 4.16
CA LYS A 60 20.65 13.39 4.63
C LYS A 60 21.40 12.47 5.61
N TYR A 61 20.67 11.69 6.40
CA TYR A 61 21.22 10.83 7.47
C TYR A 61 21.09 9.34 7.15
N GLU A 62 20.55 9.00 5.98
CA GLU A 62 20.45 7.63 5.48
C GLU A 62 19.91 6.65 6.54
N SER A 63 20.71 5.67 6.96
CA SER A 63 20.35 4.64 7.95
C SER A 63 20.77 4.98 9.38
N ASP A 64 21.23 6.19 9.68
CA ASP A 64 21.62 6.56 11.05
C ASP A 64 20.39 6.83 11.94
N ILE A 65 19.28 7.24 11.33
CA ILE A 65 18.02 7.58 12.01
C ILE A 65 16.85 7.02 11.20
N ALA A 66 15.94 6.31 11.89
CA ALA A 66 14.72 5.78 11.31
C ALA A 66 13.48 6.24 12.09
N PHE A 67 12.44 6.61 11.34
CA PHE A 67 11.13 7.00 11.85
C PHE A 67 10.14 5.86 11.61
N ILE A 68 9.82 5.09 12.66
CA ILE A 68 8.96 3.92 12.56
C ILE A 68 7.53 4.28 12.99
N GLY A 69 6.54 3.91 12.19
CA GLY A 69 5.13 4.17 12.48
C GLY A 69 4.64 5.57 12.10
N PHE A 70 5.43 6.38 11.38
CA PHE A 70 4.96 7.65 10.81
C PHE A 70 4.20 7.44 9.50
N VAL A 71 3.23 6.54 9.53
CA VAL A 71 2.48 6.06 8.37
C VAL A 71 1.03 5.85 8.73
N GLN A 72 0.12 6.19 7.82
CA GLN A 72 -1.29 5.94 7.99
C GLN A 72 -1.76 4.93 6.93
N PRO A 73 -2.01 3.67 7.30
CA PRO A 73 -2.62 2.74 6.36
C PRO A 73 -4.00 3.24 5.95
N HIS A 74 -4.31 3.17 4.65
CA HIS A 74 -5.65 3.45 4.15
C HIS A 74 -6.68 2.46 4.75
N THR A 75 -6.26 1.21 4.95
CA THR A 75 -7.05 0.14 5.58
C THR A 75 -6.17 -0.74 6.46
N GLY A 76 -6.75 -1.34 7.50
CA GLY A 76 -6.02 -2.25 8.38
C GLY A 76 -5.24 -1.55 9.49
N GLY A 77 -4.27 -2.27 10.06
CA GLY A 77 -3.52 -1.84 11.24
C GLY A 77 -2.14 -1.27 10.91
N ILE A 78 -1.66 -0.36 11.76
CA ILE A 78 -0.31 0.21 11.66
C ILE A 78 0.79 -0.78 12.06
N LEU A 79 0.48 -1.72 12.98
CA LEU A 79 1.47 -2.62 13.57
C LEU A 79 2.23 -3.48 12.54
N PRO A 80 1.58 -4.12 11.54
CA PRO A 80 2.31 -4.86 10.51
C PRO A 80 3.24 -3.97 9.69
N ILE A 81 2.85 -2.72 9.43
CA ILE A 81 3.69 -1.78 8.68
C ILE A 81 4.90 -1.39 9.53
N SER A 82 4.69 -1.02 10.79
CA SER A 82 5.78 -0.68 11.70
C SER A 82 6.75 -1.85 11.92
N GLU A 83 6.26 -3.08 11.99
CA GLU A 83 7.11 -4.28 12.05
C GLU A 83 8.00 -4.40 10.81
N ILE A 84 7.43 -4.24 9.61
CA ILE A 84 8.18 -4.33 8.36
C ILE A 84 9.20 -3.20 8.23
N GLN A 85 8.84 -1.97 8.61
CA GLN A 85 9.77 -0.84 8.67
C GLN A 85 10.93 -1.12 9.64
N ALA A 86 10.64 -1.66 10.83
CA ALA A 86 11.66 -1.99 11.83
C ALA A 86 12.60 -3.09 11.33
N ARG A 87 12.07 -4.15 10.70
CA ARG A 87 12.90 -5.20 10.07
C ARG A 87 13.83 -4.60 9.03
N TRP A 88 13.30 -3.79 8.12
CA TRP A 88 14.11 -3.14 7.08
C TRP A 88 15.24 -2.30 7.68
N PHE A 89 14.95 -1.52 8.72
CA PHE A 89 15.96 -0.76 9.45
C PHE A 89 17.06 -1.64 10.05
N VAL A 90 16.70 -2.73 10.72
CA VAL A 90 17.67 -3.70 11.26
C VAL A 90 18.54 -4.29 10.14
N TYR A 91 17.96 -4.65 8.99
CA TYR A 91 18.72 -5.18 7.85
C TYR A 91 19.66 -4.15 7.22
N LEU A 92 19.34 -2.86 7.26
CA LEU A 92 20.26 -1.78 6.88
C LEU A 92 21.43 -1.66 7.86
N MET A 93 21.14 -1.69 9.17
CA MET A 93 22.18 -1.65 10.21
C MET A 93 23.14 -2.84 10.12
N LEU A 94 22.62 -4.03 9.77
CA LEU A 94 23.40 -5.24 9.52
C LEU A 94 24.10 -5.27 8.15
N LYS A 95 23.97 -4.21 7.34
CA LYS A 95 24.53 -4.10 5.98
C LYS A 95 24.06 -5.20 5.02
N LYS A 96 22.87 -5.76 5.27
CA LYS A 96 22.22 -6.80 4.47
C LYS A 96 21.16 -6.23 3.51
N ALA A 97 20.76 -4.98 3.70
CA ALA A 97 19.99 -4.18 2.76
C ALA A 97 20.76 -2.89 2.44
N LYS A 98 20.31 -2.12 1.44
CA LYS A 98 20.87 -0.82 1.09
C LYS A 98 19.78 0.20 0.77
N LEU A 99 20.02 1.45 1.13
CA LEU A 99 19.23 2.58 0.65
C LEU A 99 19.71 2.98 -0.75
N PRO A 100 18.82 3.53 -1.60
CA PRO A 100 19.25 4.22 -2.81
C PRO A 100 19.99 5.50 -2.46
N ASN A 101 20.60 6.14 -3.47
CA ASN A 101 21.25 7.44 -3.27
C ASN A 101 20.25 8.53 -2.84
N GLN A 102 20.77 9.63 -2.27
CA GLN A 102 19.96 10.69 -1.70
C GLN A 102 19.07 11.40 -2.73
N GLU A 103 19.52 11.53 -3.98
CA GLU A 103 18.76 12.14 -5.06
C GLU A 103 17.50 11.33 -5.38
N LYS A 104 17.65 10.01 -5.55
CA LYS A 104 16.53 9.10 -5.77
C LYS A 104 15.57 9.08 -4.58
N MET A 105 16.09 9.12 -3.35
CA MET A 105 15.23 9.23 -2.16
C MET A 105 14.37 10.50 -2.20
N ARG A 106 14.97 11.65 -2.55
CA ARG A 106 14.25 12.94 -2.66
C ARG A 106 13.23 12.93 -3.80
N GLN A 107 13.56 12.32 -4.93
CA GLN A 107 12.63 12.15 -6.05
C GLN A 107 11.40 11.35 -5.60
N GLU A 108 11.60 10.18 -4.99
CA GLU A 108 10.48 9.33 -4.54
C GLU A 108 9.63 10.00 -3.45
N ILE A 109 10.22 10.83 -2.58
CA ILE A 109 9.47 11.65 -1.62
C ILE A 109 8.52 12.61 -2.36
N ASN A 110 8.99 13.27 -3.41
CA ASN A 110 8.17 14.21 -4.17
C ASN A 110 7.07 13.48 -4.96
N ASP A 111 7.38 12.33 -5.53
CA ASP A 111 6.41 11.51 -6.25
C ASP A 111 5.34 10.97 -5.28
N PHE A 112 5.72 10.57 -4.07
CA PHE A 112 4.79 10.18 -3.01
C PHE A 112 3.82 11.31 -2.67
N LYS A 113 4.32 12.54 -2.43
CA LYS A 113 3.48 13.70 -2.12
C LYS A 113 2.45 13.97 -3.23
N LYS A 114 2.90 14.00 -4.49
CA LYS A 114 2.01 14.18 -5.65
C LYS A 114 0.95 13.08 -5.73
N ASN A 115 1.32 11.83 -5.51
CA ASN A 115 0.39 10.70 -5.55
C ASN A 115 -0.68 10.81 -4.44
N VAL A 116 -0.27 11.21 -3.24
CA VAL A 116 -1.20 11.45 -2.13
C VAL A 116 -2.18 12.56 -2.45
N GLU A 117 -1.69 13.69 -2.97
CA GLU A 117 -2.54 14.83 -3.35
C GLU A 117 -3.53 14.51 -4.49
N ASN A 118 -3.12 13.65 -5.44
CA ASN A 118 -3.98 13.23 -6.54
C ASN A 118 -5.05 12.20 -6.13
N ARG A 119 -4.73 11.33 -5.17
CA ARG A 119 -5.58 10.20 -4.79
C ARG A 119 -6.53 10.51 -3.64
N PHE A 120 -6.12 11.38 -2.73
CA PHE A 120 -6.84 11.64 -1.49
C PHE A 120 -7.36 13.08 -1.43
N TYR A 121 -8.43 13.28 -0.66
CA TYR A 121 -8.94 14.62 -0.41
C TYR A 121 -7.86 15.48 0.24
N LYS A 122 -7.68 16.70 -0.29
CA LYS A 122 -6.65 17.63 0.18
C LYS A 122 -6.94 18.08 1.61
N SER A 123 -6.33 17.39 2.56
CA SER A 123 -6.44 17.63 3.99
C SER A 123 -5.14 17.22 4.68
N SER A 124 -4.77 17.93 5.75
CA SER A 124 -3.61 17.61 6.59
C SER A 124 -3.66 16.19 7.16
N ARG A 125 -4.85 15.58 7.27
CA ARG A 125 -5.02 14.19 7.73
C ARG A 125 -4.52 13.15 6.72
N HIS A 126 -4.37 13.47 5.44
CA HIS A 126 -4.16 12.46 4.40
C HIS A 126 -2.70 12.37 3.93
N THR A 127 -1.81 13.17 4.51
CA THR A 127 -0.40 13.32 4.06
C THR A 127 0.49 12.10 4.29
N LEU A 128 0.07 11.17 5.15
CA LEU A 128 0.79 9.93 5.45
C LEU A 128 0.10 8.68 4.90
N GLN A 129 -0.94 8.83 4.05
CA GLN A 129 -1.74 7.69 3.62
C GLN A 129 -0.99 6.79 2.63
N VAL A 130 -0.99 5.49 2.93
CA VAL A 130 -0.40 4.45 2.07
C VAL A 130 -1.37 3.29 1.86
N ASP A 131 -1.24 2.61 0.73
CA ASP A 131 -1.81 1.28 0.56
C ASP A 131 -0.95 0.27 1.34
N PRO A 132 -1.50 -0.41 2.36
CA PRO A 132 -0.71 -1.25 3.26
C PRO A 132 -0.07 -2.45 2.54
N LEU A 133 -0.73 -3.01 1.53
CA LEU A 133 -0.23 -4.19 0.82
C LEU A 133 0.92 -3.81 -0.09
N LEU A 134 0.71 -2.79 -0.92
CA LEU A 134 1.74 -2.31 -1.85
C LEU A 134 2.96 -1.80 -1.09
N TYR A 135 2.74 -1.05 0.00
CA TYR A 135 3.81 -0.53 0.82
C TYR A 135 4.63 -1.66 1.45
N ASN A 136 3.99 -2.61 2.15
CA ASN A 136 4.73 -3.69 2.80
C ASN A 136 5.41 -4.62 1.80
N ASP A 137 4.82 -4.89 0.63
CA ASP A 137 5.47 -5.63 -0.44
C ASP A 137 6.71 -4.92 -0.96
N GLU A 138 6.64 -3.61 -1.13
CA GLU A 138 7.79 -2.80 -1.53
C GLU A 138 8.89 -2.84 -0.46
N ILE A 139 8.58 -2.52 0.80
CA ILE A 139 9.59 -2.48 1.87
C ILE A 139 10.20 -3.86 2.11
N SER A 140 9.37 -4.90 2.15
CA SER A 140 9.84 -6.28 2.33
C SER A 140 10.70 -6.77 1.17
N SER A 141 10.59 -6.18 -0.02
CA SER A 141 11.46 -6.51 -1.15
C SER A 141 12.92 -6.10 -0.91
N PHE A 142 13.18 -5.03 -0.15
CA PHE A 142 14.55 -4.54 0.12
C PHE A 142 15.41 -5.51 0.94
N PHE A 143 14.78 -6.43 1.66
CA PHE A 143 15.46 -7.46 2.45
C PHE A 143 14.98 -8.89 2.13
N GLY A 144 14.27 -9.06 1.02
CA GLY A 144 13.91 -10.39 0.47
C GLY A 144 12.75 -11.12 1.16
N ALA A 145 11.92 -10.41 1.94
CA ALA A 145 10.75 -10.98 2.61
C ALA A 145 9.43 -10.79 1.84
N LYS A 146 9.45 -10.14 0.67
CA LYS A 146 8.28 -10.05 -0.22
C LYS A 146 7.81 -11.45 -0.63
N PRO A 147 6.52 -11.79 -0.52
CA PRO A 147 5.99 -13.09 -0.92
C PRO A 147 6.34 -13.43 -2.37
N ASN A 148 7.00 -14.56 -2.60
CA ASN A 148 7.26 -15.04 -3.96
C ASN A 148 6.09 -15.88 -4.48
N LEU A 149 5.19 -15.23 -5.24
CA LEU A 149 3.99 -15.84 -5.79
C LEU A 149 4.28 -16.91 -6.86
N ILE A 150 5.39 -16.80 -7.60
CA ILE A 150 5.73 -17.73 -8.68
C ILE A 150 6.20 -19.08 -8.11
N LYS A 151 7.00 -19.05 -7.04
CA LYS A 151 7.54 -20.26 -6.41
C LYS A 151 6.46 -21.11 -5.74
N ASN A 152 5.33 -20.53 -5.38
CA ASN A 152 4.25 -21.19 -4.65
C ASN A 152 2.88 -20.84 -5.25
N PRO A 153 2.50 -21.40 -6.42
CA PRO A 153 1.28 -21.02 -7.12
C PRO A 153 0.01 -21.28 -6.32
N ALA A 154 -0.03 -22.36 -5.53
CA ALA A 154 -1.15 -22.64 -4.62
C ALA A 154 -1.29 -21.58 -3.52
N LEU A 155 -0.17 -21.00 -3.07
CA LEU A 155 -0.16 -19.94 -2.06
C LEU A 155 -0.46 -18.58 -2.70
N ALA A 156 -0.04 -18.35 -3.94
CA ALA A 156 -0.35 -17.16 -4.69
C ALA A 156 -1.86 -16.97 -4.85
N TRP A 157 -2.57 -18.04 -5.22
CA TRP A 157 -4.03 -18.02 -5.28
C TRP A 157 -4.65 -17.59 -3.94
N ARG A 158 -4.14 -18.12 -2.82
CA ARG A 158 -4.64 -17.74 -1.50
C ARG A 158 -4.34 -16.28 -1.18
N ILE A 159 -3.12 -15.81 -1.39
CA ILE A 159 -2.74 -14.42 -1.10
C ILE A 159 -3.56 -13.43 -1.92
N MET A 160 -3.80 -13.71 -3.20
CA MET A 160 -4.56 -12.80 -4.09
C MET A 160 -6.02 -12.65 -3.69
N PHE A 161 -6.65 -13.70 -3.16
CA PHE A 161 -8.09 -13.72 -2.89
C PHE A 161 -8.46 -13.74 -1.40
N THR A 162 -7.51 -13.85 -0.47
CA THR A 162 -7.78 -13.78 0.97
C THR A 162 -7.65 -12.35 1.53
N SER A 163 -8.00 -12.15 2.79
CA SER A 163 -7.95 -10.85 3.48
C SER A 163 -6.53 -10.37 3.86
N CYS A 164 -5.49 -10.89 3.21
CA CYS A 164 -4.07 -10.50 3.36
C CYS A 164 -3.59 -10.29 4.82
N GLY A 165 -2.98 -11.32 5.42
CA GLY A 165 -2.44 -11.26 6.77
C GLY A 165 -0.96 -10.90 6.84
N SER A 166 -0.50 -10.37 7.98
CA SER A 166 0.92 -10.04 8.21
C SER A 166 1.87 -11.23 8.07
N ALA A 167 1.38 -12.44 8.32
CA ALA A 167 2.11 -13.70 8.13
C ALA A 167 2.65 -13.86 6.70
N GLN A 168 2.06 -13.21 5.68
CA GLN A 168 2.54 -13.34 4.31
C GLN A 168 3.99 -12.85 4.15
N TRP A 169 4.39 -11.78 4.85
CA TRP A 169 5.76 -11.25 4.84
C TRP A 169 6.73 -12.04 5.74
N ARG A 170 6.30 -13.24 6.19
CA ARG A 170 7.09 -14.24 6.92
C ARG A 170 7.12 -15.59 6.18
N ILE A 171 6.56 -15.69 4.98
CA ILE A 171 6.62 -16.93 4.16
C ILE A 171 8.05 -17.22 3.68
N ASN A 172 8.78 -16.18 3.29
CA ASN A 172 10.14 -16.29 2.77
C ASN A 172 11.03 -15.15 3.29
N GLY A 173 12.31 -15.23 2.92
CA GLY A 173 13.32 -14.26 3.33
C GLY A 173 14.01 -14.65 4.63
N PRO A 174 14.81 -13.72 5.19
CA PRO A 174 15.75 -14.03 6.27
C PRO A 174 15.09 -14.26 7.65
N ASP A 175 13.81 -13.90 7.83
CA ASP A 175 13.04 -14.17 9.06
C ASP A 175 11.78 -15.01 8.80
N ALA A 176 11.85 -15.94 7.85
CA ALA A 176 10.73 -16.79 7.52
C ALA A 176 10.31 -17.66 8.72
N LEU A 177 9.01 -17.80 8.94
CA LEU A 177 8.44 -18.66 9.99
C LEU A 177 7.84 -19.92 9.35
N PRO A 178 8.15 -21.13 9.86
CA PRO A 178 7.59 -22.38 9.34
C PRO A 178 6.05 -22.38 9.29
N GLU A 179 5.42 -21.82 10.33
CA GLU A 179 3.97 -21.74 10.48
C GLU A 179 3.30 -20.67 9.61
N ALA A 180 4.06 -19.74 9.01
CA ALA A 180 3.48 -18.62 8.24
C ALA A 180 2.61 -19.11 7.08
N VAL A 181 3.03 -20.18 6.41
CA VAL A 181 2.28 -20.77 5.30
C VAL A 181 0.95 -21.35 5.80
N GLU A 182 0.95 -21.99 6.97
CA GLU A 182 -0.26 -22.57 7.57
C GLU A 182 -1.24 -21.48 8.02
N ILE A 183 -0.73 -20.40 8.62
CA ILE A 183 -1.52 -19.23 9.01
C ILE A 183 -2.18 -18.59 7.78
N VAL A 184 -1.42 -18.33 6.72
CA VAL A 184 -1.98 -17.76 5.47
C VAL A 184 -3.03 -18.71 4.88
N LYS A 185 -2.81 -20.02 5.00
CA LYS A 185 -3.74 -21.05 4.57
C LYS A 185 -5.01 -21.14 5.44
N SER A 186 -4.95 -20.79 6.72
CA SER A 186 -6.09 -20.85 7.63
C SER A 186 -7.01 -19.62 7.53
N VAL A 187 -6.55 -18.53 6.92
CA VAL A 187 -7.39 -17.34 6.70
C VAL A 187 -8.52 -17.68 5.72
N PRO A 188 -9.80 -17.52 6.12
CA PRO A 188 -10.92 -17.82 5.25
C PRO A 188 -10.98 -16.84 4.08
N ILE A 189 -11.30 -17.37 2.90
CA ILE A 189 -11.55 -16.54 1.71
C ILE A 189 -12.97 -15.99 1.82
N PRO A 190 -13.17 -14.66 1.80
CA PRO A 190 -14.50 -14.07 1.83
C PRO A 190 -15.37 -14.57 0.66
N PRO A 191 -16.68 -14.81 0.85
CA PRO A 191 -17.55 -15.31 -0.22
C PRO A 191 -17.49 -14.47 -1.51
N MET A 192 -17.39 -13.14 -1.37
CA MET A 192 -17.22 -12.22 -2.48
C MET A 192 -15.94 -12.52 -3.29
N ASN A 193 -14.82 -12.73 -2.60
CA ASN A 193 -13.55 -13.02 -3.26
C ASN A 193 -13.55 -14.40 -3.91
N THR A 194 -14.24 -15.38 -3.33
CA THR A 194 -14.45 -16.69 -3.97
C THR A 194 -15.20 -16.56 -5.29
N PHE A 195 -16.25 -15.73 -5.33
CA PHE A 195 -16.98 -15.44 -6.56
C PHE A 195 -16.10 -14.74 -7.60
N THR A 196 -15.35 -13.71 -7.19
CA THR A 196 -14.40 -13.01 -8.07
C THR A 196 -13.33 -13.96 -8.62
N ALA A 197 -12.79 -14.83 -7.77
CA ALA A 197 -11.79 -15.81 -8.17
C ALA A 197 -12.34 -16.80 -9.21
N GLY A 198 -13.59 -17.27 -9.01
CA GLY A 198 -14.30 -18.08 -9.99
C GLY A 198 -14.49 -17.35 -11.32
N LEU A 199 -14.92 -16.09 -11.30
CA LEU A 199 -15.07 -15.28 -12.51
C LEU A 199 -13.73 -15.13 -13.25
N CYS A 200 -12.66 -14.77 -12.55
CA CYS A 200 -11.32 -14.68 -13.13
C CYS A 200 -10.87 -15.99 -13.79
N PHE A 201 -11.13 -17.13 -13.12
CA PHE A 201 -10.81 -18.45 -13.64
C PHE A 201 -11.58 -18.77 -14.93
N PHE A 202 -12.90 -18.56 -14.96
CA PHE A 202 -13.71 -18.78 -16.16
C PHE A 202 -13.34 -17.82 -17.30
N THR A 203 -13.04 -16.56 -17.00
CA THR A 203 -12.58 -15.61 -18.02
C THR A 203 -11.23 -16.03 -18.61
N ALA A 204 -10.30 -16.51 -17.79
CA ALA A 204 -9.01 -16.99 -18.27
C ALA A 204 -9.17 -18.21 -19.18
N ILE A 205 -10.01 -19.17 -18.78
CA ILE A 205 -10.35 -20.33 -19.63
C ILE A 205 -10.97 -19.89 -20.94
N PHE A 206 -11.93 -18.97 -20.92
CA PHE A 206 -12.56 -18.45 -22.13
C PHE A 206 -11.52 -17.86 -23.10
N PHE A 207 -10.62 -17.00 -22.62
CA PHE A 207 -9.56 -16.44 -23.46
C PHE A 207 -8.57 -17.50 -23.97
N ILE A 208 -8.20 -18.49 -23.15
CA ILE A 208 -7.35 -19.60 -23.58
C ILE A 208 -8.04 -20.39 -24.70
N LEU A 209 -9.32 -20.71 -24.54
CA LEU A 209 -10.11 -21.40 -25.55
C LEU A 209 -10.23 -20.58 -26.83
N VAL A 210 -10.47 -19.28 -26.74
CA VAL A 210 -10.47 -18.38 -27.91
C VAL A 210 -9.12 -18.42 -28.60
N LEU A 211 -8.01 -18.27 -27.87
CA LEU A 211 -6.66 -18.31 -28.45
C LEU A 211 -6.32 -19.66 -29.12
N TYR A 212 -6.83 -20.78 -28.59
CA TYR A 212 -6.62 -22.11 -29.16
C TYR A 212 -7.55 -22.43 -30.34
N LEU A 213 -8.81 -21.99 -30.28
CA LEU A 213 -9.83 -22.29 -31.29
C LEU A 213 -9.77 -21.31 -32.45
N PHE A 214 -9.41 -20.05 -32.23
CA PHE A 214 -9.35 -19.01 -33.26
C PHE A 214 -8.43 -19.37 -34.45
N PRO A 215 -7.21 -19.92 -34.26
CA PRO A 215 -6.34 -20.35 -35.36
C PRO A 215 -6.88 -21.56 -36.14
N ILE A 216 -7.80 -22.33 -35.56
CA ILE A 216 -8.42 -23.49 -36.20
C ILE A 216 -9.70 -23.07 -36.94
N PHE A 217 -10.50 -22.22 -36.32
CA PHE A 217 -11.80 -21.81 -36.81
C PHE A 217 -11.70 -20.85 -38.00
N VAL A 218 -10.73 -19.93 -37.99
CA VAL A 218 -10.55 -18.93 -39.05
C VAL A 218 -10.17 -19.57 -40.40
N PRO A 219 -9.20 -20.50 -40.49
CA PRO A 219 -8.89 -21.16 -41.76
C PRO A 219 -10.01 -22.07 -42.27
N VAL A 220 -10.71 -22.78 -41.39
CA VAL A 220 -11.83 -23.65 -41.77
C VAL A 220 -12.98 -22.81 -42.32
N LEU A 221 -13.32 -21.70 -41.66
CA LEU A 221 -14.34 -20.78 -42.14
C LEU A 221 -13.94 -20.13 -43.47
N ALA A 222 -12.67 -19.71 -43.61
CA ALA A 222 -12.14 -19.17 -44.86
C ALA A 222 -12.18 -20.20 -46.00
N PHE A 223 -11.87 -21.46 -45.72
CA PHE A 223 -11.97 -22.56 -46.69
C PHE A 223 -13.42 -22.81 -47.12
N ILE A 224 -14.36 -22.84 -46.17
CA ILE A 224 -15.80 -23.00 -46.48
C ILE A 224 -16.30 -21.83 -47.34
N LEU A 225 -15.96 -20.59 -46.96
CA LEU A 225 -16.35 -19.39 -47.72
C LEU A 225 -15.71 -19.37 -49.12
N PHE A 226 -14.45 -19.76 -49.25
CA PHE A 226 -13.76 -19.87 -50.54
C PHE A 226 -14.40 -20.95 -51.43
N TYR A 227 -14.74 -22.11 -50.87
CA TYR A 227 -15.43 -23.17 -51.58
C TYR A 227 -16.81 -22.71 -52.09
N TRP A 228 -17.58 -22.01 -51.26
CA TRP A 228 -18.90 -21.45 -51.61
C TRP A 228 -18.84 -20.28 -52.62
N PHE A 229 -17.67 -19.65 -52.79
CA PHE A 229 -17.49 -18.58 -53.76
C PHE A 229 -17.01 -19.11 -55.13
N LEU A 230 -16.42 -20.31 -55.16
CA LEU A 230 -15.90 -20.95 -56.36
C LEU A 230 -16.84 -21.99 -56.98
N PHE A 231 -17.81 -22.49 -56.22
CA PHE A 231 -18.81 -23.47 -56.63
C PHE A 231 -20.21 -23.00 -56.22
#